data_AF-G2X2A5-F1
#
_entry.id   AF-G2X2A5-F1
#
_cell.length_a   1.000
_cell.length_b   1.000
_cell.length_c   1.000
_cell.angle_alpha   90.00
_cell.angle_beta   90.00
_cell.angle_gamma   90.00
#
_symmetry.space_group_name_H-M   'P 1'
#
loop_
_entity.id
_entity.type
_entity.pdbx_description
1 polymer ?
#
loop_
_entity_poly.entity_id
_entity_poly.type
_entity_poly.pdbx_seq_one_letter_code
_entity_poly.pdbx_strand_id
1 'polypeptide(L)'
;MKSFITSSLAAAALYTSAVADPIQNCPNGNSGVCFQVAVPESAASAGTGNLYFQISAPDSYAWIGLGTGTRMSNSNMFLMYQDGSGNVTISPRRASGQVMPQVTTNGAQLELLAGSGVSNGVMTANVRCSNCASGSSTPGWQITAFMLMWAGFGLGVVYGNDHGYLFKQTHTILGTVVCVLLVVQPFLGLVHHMHYKKHQMRGAVSHSHIWFGRIVLLLGIIDGGLGMQLASSSTTWIVAYSVVASITTVLYVLAIWLKSRRTGGRRKDDLSLGGSPVRESHEMK
;
A
#
# COMPACT_ATOMS: atom_id res chain seq x y z
N MET A 1 -37.11 -25.63 -50.68
CA MET A 1 -35.65 -25.55 -50.52
C MET A 1 -35.31 -24.33 -49.68
N LYS A 2 -34.59 -24.57 -48.58
CA LYS A 2 -33.73 -23.67 -47.79
C LYS A 2 -34.38 -22.44 -47.11
N SER A 3 -34.79 -22.66 -45.86
CA SER A 3 -35.01 -21.66 -44.81
C SER A 3 -33.66 -21.06 -44.37
N PHE A 4 -33.58 -19.74 -44.25
CA PHE A 4 -32.46 -19.03 -43.62
C PHE A 4 -32.90 -18.56 -42.23
N ILE A 5 -32.33 -19.18 -41.19
CA ILE A 5 -32.48 -18.73 -39.80
C ILE A 5 -31.27 -17.85 -39.47
N THR A 6 -31.52 -16.57 -39.26
CA THR A 6 -30.55 -15.62 -38.71
C THR A 6 -30.52 -15.72 -37.19
N SER A 7 -29.43 -16.21 -36.60
CA SER A 7 -29.20 -16.15 -35.15
C SER A 7 -28.48 -14.84 -34.79
N SER A 8 -29.17 -13.97 -34.06
CA SER A 8 -28.57 -12.83 -33.37
C SER A 8 -27.96 -13.30 -32.05
N LEU A 9 -26.62 -13.27 -31.94
CA LEU A 9 -25.91 -13.47 -30.67
C LEU A 9 -25.92 -12.15 -29.89
N ALA A 10 -26.71 -12.10 -28.82
CA ALA A 10 -26.58 -11.07 -27.80
C ALA A 10 -25.38 -11.40 -26.90
N ALA A 11 -24.30 -10.64 -27.01
CA ALA A 11 -23.18 -10.70 -26.08
C ALA A 11 -23.60 -10.03 -24.76
N ALA A 12 -24.02 -10.83 -23.79
CA ALA A 12 -24.15 -10.37 -22.41
C ALA A 12 -22.74 -10.14 -21.85
N ALA A 13 -22.30 -8.88 -21.81
CA ALA A 13 -21.14 -8.49 -21.04
C ALA A 13 -21.44 -8.72 -19.55
N LEU A 14 -20.95 -9.84 -19.01
CA LEU A 14 -20.89 -10.04 -17.57
C LEU A 14 -19.87 -9.05 -17.02
N TYR A 15 -20.35 -7.92 -16.53
CA TYR A 15 -19.57 -7.06 -15.66
C TYR A 15 -19.33 -7.83 -14.36
N THR A 16 -18.19 -8.51 -14.25
CA THR A 16 -17.70 -8.97 -12.96
C THR A 16 -17.28 -7.73 -12.18
N SER A 17 -18.18 -7.20 -11.36
CA SER A 17 -17.80 -6.28 -10.30
C SER A 17 -16.90 -7.07 -9.35
N ALA A 18 -15.60 -6.81 -9.43
CA ALA A 18 -14.64 -7.29 -8.44
C ALA A 18 -14.98 -6.60 -7.11
N VAL A 19 -15.77 -7.26 -6.28
CA VAL A 19 -16.00 -6.82 -4.90
C VAL A 19 -14.77 -7.28 -4.12
N ALA A 20 -13.88 -6.35 -3.80
CA ALA A 20 -12.94 -6.59 -2.71
C ALA A 20 -13.77 -6.64 -1.43
N ASP A 21 -13.65 -7.72 -0.65
CA ASP A 21 -14.31 -7.79 0.65
C ASP A 21 -13.89 -6.57 1.49
N PRO A 22 -14.84 -5.74 1.95
CA PRO A 22 -14.51 -4.56 2.71
C PRO A 22 -13.84 -4.96 4.03
N ILE A 23 -12.73 -4.29 4.36
CA ILE A 23 -12.11 -4.45 5.68
C ILE A 23 -12.96 -3.68 6.68
N GLN A 24 -13.53 -4.38 7.65
CA GLN A 24 -14.34 -3.79 8.73
C GLN A 24 -13.51 -3.63 10.01
N ASN A 25 -13.70 -2.48 10.68
CA ASN A 25 -13.18 -2.22 12.01
C ASN A 25 -14.22 -1.46 12.83
N CYS A 26 -14.59 -1.98 13.99
CA CYS A 26 -15.50 -1.33 14.94
C CYS A 26 -14.72 -0.99 16.21
N PRO A 27 -14.21 0.26 16.34
CA PRO A 27 -13.48 0.65 17.53
C PRO A 27 -14.39 0.58 18.75
N ASN A 28 -13.91 -0.04 19.83
CA ASN A 28 -14.65 -0.20 21.09
C ASN A 28 -16.02 -0.87 20.85
N GLY A 29 -16.05 -2.20 20.81
CA GLY A 29 -17.22 -3.00 20.38
C GLY A 29 -18.58 -2.66 21.00
N ASN A 30 -18.62 -1.91 22.11
CA ASN A 30 -19.84 -1.43 22.75
C ASN A 30 -20.36 -0.08 22.22
N SER A 31 -19.60 0.65 21.41
CA SER A 31 -20.00 1.98 20.88
C SER A 31 -20.95 1.90 19.68
N GLY A 32 -21.09 0.73 19.06
CA GLY A 32 -21.90 0.55 17.84
C GLY A 32 -21.34 1.26 16.59
N VAL A 33 -20.17 1.89 16.69
CA VAL A 33 -19.52 2.59 15.57
C VAL A 33 -18.65 1.62 14.79
N CYS A 34 -18.90 1.50 13.49
CA CYS A 34 -18.17 0.64 12.58
C CYS A 34 -17.76 1.40 11.32
N PHE A 35 -16.55 1.11 10.86
CA PHE A 35 -16.00 1.62 9.61
C PHE A 35 -15.68 0.44 8.71
N GLN A 36 -16.04 0.55 7.44
CA GLN A 36 -15.67 -0.42 6.41
C GLN A 36 -14.99 0.29 5.26
N VAL A 37 -13.95 -0.31 4.68
CA VAL A 37 -13.25 0.26 3.52
C VAL A 37 -13.04 -0.83 2.47
N ALA A 38 -13.44 -0.54 1.24
CA ALA A 38 -13.19 -1.37 0.07
C ALA A 38 -12.42 -0.57 -0.99
N VAL A 39 -11.32 -1.14 -1.47
CA VAL A 39 -10.52 -0.56 -2.56
C VAL A 39 -10.59 -1.53 -3.75
N PRO A 40 -11.15 -1.10 -4.90
CA PRO A 40 -11.14 -1.91 -6.11
C PRO A 40 -9.72 -2.31 -6.49
N GLU A 41 -9.54 -3.53 -6.99
CA GLU A 41 -8.23 -4.08 -7.33
C GLU A 41 -7.50 -3.25 -8.40
N SER A 42 -8.26 -2.67 -9.34
CA SER A 42 -7.75 -1.74 -10.35
C SER A 42 -7.17 -0.48 -9.71
N ALA A 43 -7.86 0.07 -8.71
CA ALA A 43 -7.39 1.26 -7.99
C ALA A 43 -6.18 0.96 -7.10
N ALA A 44 -6.18 -0.19 -6.41
CA ALA A 44 -5.08 -0.65 -5.59
C ALA A 44 -3.80 -0.94 -6.41
N SER A 45 -3.96 -1.44 -7.64
CA SER A 45 -2.83 -1.77 -8.52
C SER A 45 -2.29 -0.53 -9.26
N ALA A 46 -3.16 0.43 -9.61
CA ALA A 46 -2.76 1.66 -10.29
C ALA A 46 -2.28 2.76 -9.33
N GLY A 47 -2.59 2.68 -8.03
CA GLY A 47 -2.34 3.76 -7.07
C GLY A 47 -3.22 4.99 -7.29
N THR A 48 -4.27 4.86 -8.11
CA THR A 48 -5.22 5.91 -8.51
C THR A 48 -6.60 5.28 -8.73
N GLY A 49 -7.69 5.98 -8.45
CA GLY A 49 -9.05 5.49 -8.70
C GLY A 49 -10.04 5.71 -7.56
N ASN A 50 -11.25 5.16 -7.73
CA ASN A 50 -12.32 5.28 -6.73
C ASN A 50 -11.99 4.44 -5.49
N LEU A 51 -12.22 5.01 -4.31
CA LEU A 51 -12.20 4.32 -3.03
C LEU A 51 -13.62 4.30 -2.45
N TYR A 52 -14.03 3.19 -1.86
CA TYR A 52 -15.35 3.03 -1.26
C TYR A 52 -15.19 2.82 0.24
N PHE A 53 -15.98 3.52 1.04
CA PHE A 53 -15.99 3.32 2.48
C PHE A 53 -17.40 3.48 3.04
N GLN A 54 -17.68 2.77 4.12
CA GLN A 54 -18.92 2.88 4.87
C GLN A 54 -18.62 3.34 6.29
N ILE A 55 -19.44 4.26 6.78
CA ILE A 55 -19.49 4.65 8.20
C ILE A 55 -20.85 4.25 8.72
N SER A 56 -20.89 3.51 9.82
CA SER A 56 -22.12 3.08 10.50
C SER A 56 -22.02 3.41 11.98
N ALA A 57 -23.07 4.02 12.54
CA ALA A 57 -23.14 4.34 13.96
C ALA A 57 -24.60 4.47 14.43
N PRO A 58 -24.88 4.31 15.73
CA PRO A 58 -26.20 4.59 16.28
C PRO A 58 -26.66 6.02 15.97
N ASP A 59 -27.95 6.21 15.73
CA ASP A 59 -28.57 7.51 15.46
C ASP A 59 -28.63 8.43 16.70
N SER A 60 -28.28 7.92 17.88
CA SER A 60 -28.08 8.71 19.10
C SER A 60 -26.88 9.66 19.03
N TYR A 61 -25.94 9.43 18.12
CA TYR A 61 -24.76 10.28 17.95
C TYR A 61 -25.07 11.50 17.07
N ALA A 62 -24.66 12.68 17.53
CA ALA A 62 -24.84 13.93 16.76
C ALA A 62 -24.01 13.96 15.48
N TRP A 63 -22.80 13.42 15.51
CA TRP A 63 -21.90 13.31 14.37
C TRP A 63 -20.85 12.24 14.63
N ILE A 64 -20.28 11.68 13.55
CA ILE A 64 -19.15 10.74 13.59
C ILE A 64 -18.11 11.19 12.57
N GLY A 65 -16.83 11.08 12.95
CA GLY A 65 -15.71 11.47 12.10
C GLY A 65 -14.79 10.28 11.76
N LEU A 66 -14.36 10.19 10.51
CA LEU A 66 -13.28 9.31 10.06
C LEU A 66 -12.12 10.16 9.52
N GLY A 67 -10.93 10.01 10.10
CA GLY A 67 -9.72 10.69 9.64
C GLY A 67 -8.76 9.74 8.92
N THR A 68 -8.19 10.18 7.80
CA THR A 68 -7.13 9.46 7.08
C THR A 68 -5.76 9.83 7.63
N GLY A 69 -5.02 8.85 8.16
CA GLY A 69 -3.68 9.04 8.73
C GLY A 69 -3.63 8.90 10.24
N THR A 70 -2.49 9.25 10.86
CA THR A 70 -2.24 9.04 12.30
C THR A 70 -2.38 10.32 13.14
N ARG A 71 -2.67 11.46 12.51
CA ARG A 71 -2.79 12.78 13.15
C ARG A 71 -3.95 13.54 12.50
N MET A 72 -4.42 14.60 13.15
CA MET A 72 -5.48 15.48 12.60
C MET A 72 -4.92 16.50 11.58
N SER A 73 -3.69 16.98 11.81
CA SER A 73 -3.00 17.90 10.91
C SER A 73 -2.77 17.25 9.55
N ASN A 74 -3.15 17.94 8.49
CA ASN A 74 -2.96 17.56 7.09
C ASN A 74 -3.64 16.24 6.69
N SER A 75 -4.67 15.84 7.42
CA SER A 75 -5.45 14.63 7.18
C SER A 75 -6.80 14.97 6.55
N ASN A 76 -7.29 14.09 5.67
CA ASN A 76 -8.68 14.20 5.19
C ASN A 76 -9.59 13.63 6.27
N MET A 77 -10.54 14.45 6.71
CA MET A 77 -11.53 14.15 7.73
C MET A 77 -12.90 14.06 7.06
N PHE A 78 -13.63 12.99 7.32
CA PHE A 78 -14.97 12.75 6.81
C PHE A 78 -15.94 12.79 7.97
N LEU A 79 -16.81 13.79 8.00
CA LEU A 79 -17.81 13.94 9.05
C LEU A 79 -19.16 13.49 8.50
N MET A 80 -19.79 12.55 9.19
CA MET A 80 -21.14 12.06 8.95
C MET A 80 -22.07 12.58 10.04
N TYR A 81 -23.22 13.12 9.65
CA TYR A 81 -24.29 13.53 10.57
C TYR A 81 -25.66 13.40 9.89
N GLN A 82 -26.73 13.36 10.69
CA GLN A 82 -28.10 13.27 10.16
C GLN A 82 -28.54 14.61 9.57
N ASP A 83 -29.30 14.55 8.47
CA ASP A 83 -29.87 15.75 7.85
C ASP A 83 -31.23 16.17 8.46
N GLY A 84 -31.76 15.38 9.40
CA GLY A 84 -33.05 15.60 10.05
C GLY A 84 -34.27 15.14 9.25
N SER A 85 -34.10 14.63 8.03
CA SER A 85 -35.16 14.12 7.15
C SER A 85 -35.08 12.60 6.96
N GLY A 86 -34.33 11.90 7.82
CA GLY A 86 -34.11 10.45 7.75
C GLY A 86 -32.94 10.03 6.87
N ASN A 87 -32.15 10.99 6.36
CA ASN A 87 -30.98 10.73 5.55
C ASN A 87 -29.71 11.27 6.24
N VAL A 88 -28.54 11.01 5.67
CA VAL A 88 -27.24 11.39 6.23
C VAL A 88 -26.50 12.34 5.29
N THR A 89 -25.78 13.28 5.88
CA THR A 89 -24.84 14.15 5.17
C THR A 89 -23.41 13.74 5.49
N ILE A 90 -22.56 13.68 4.45
CA ILE A 90 -21.12 13.45 4.56
C ILE A 90 -20.36 14.71 4.12
N SER A 91 -19.41 15.17 4.93
CA SER A 91 -18.63 16.38 4.67
C SER A 91 -17.12 16.08 4.70
N PRO A 92 -16.39 16.29 3.57
CA PRO A 92 -14.94 16.26 3.57
C PRO A 92 -14.37 17.55 4.15
N ARG A 93 -13.43 17.41 5.08
CA ARG A 93 -12.76 18.53 5.77
C ARG A 93 -11.28 18.27 5.92
N ARG A 94 -10.51 19.34 6.12
CA ARG A 94 -9.07 19.29 6.37
C ARG A 94 -8.70 20.28 7.46
N ALA A 95 -7.72 19.93 8.30
CA ALA A 95 -7.18 20.80 9.33
C ALA A 95 -5.66 20.93 9.15
N SER A 96 -5.10 22.11 9.41
CA SER A 96 -3.65 22.33 9.44
C SER A 96 -3.02 21.88 10.77
N GLY A 97 -3.83 21.62 11.79
CA GLY A 97 -3.41 21.31 13.15
C GLY A 97 -4.54 20.74 14.00
N GLN A 98 -4.46 20.94 15.32
CA GLN A 98 -5.55 20.65 16.26
C GLN A 98 -6.56 21.81 16.30
N VAL A 99 -6.99 22.22 15.11
CA VAL A 99 -7.96 23.31 14.90
C VAL A 99 -9.16 22.76 14.17
N MET A 100 -10.29 23.45 14.27
CA MET A 100 -11.52 23.04 13.61
C MET A 100 -11.28 22.78 12.11
N PRO A 101 -11.54 21.55 11.61
CA PRO A 101 -11.41 21.22 10.20
C PRO A 101 -12.34 22.07 9.34
N GLN A 102 -11.80 22.62 8.26
CA GLN A 102 -12.52 23.46 7.30
C GLN A 102 -12.82 22.68 6.02
N VAL A 103 -13.90 23.06 5.35
CA VAL A 103 -14.23 22.53 4.01
C VAL A 103 -13.21 23.08 3.02
N THR A 104 -12.64 22.22 2.19
CA THR A 104 -11.61 22.61 1.20
C THR A 104 -12.21 22.54 -0.20
N THR A 105 -12.03 23.58 -1.01
CA THR A 105 -12.49 23.64 -2.41
C THR A 105 -11.82 22.60 -3.31
N ASN A 106 -10.57 22.24 -3.01
CA ASN A 106 -9.81 21.17 -3.66
C ASN A 106 -9.74 19.88 -2.80
N GLY A 107 -10.80 19.60 -2.06
CA GLY A 107 -10.86 18.49 -1.11
C GLY A 107 -11.12 17.11 -1.74
N ALA A 108 -11.32 16.12 -0.89
CA ALA A 108 -11.81 14.82 -1.30
C ALA A 108 -13.20 14.96 -1.96
N GLN A 109 -13.37 14.41 -3.16
CA GLN A 109 -14.62 14.40 -3.91
C GLN A 109 -15.43 13.19 -3.49
N LEU A 110 -16.48 13.43 -2.70
CA LEU A 110 -17.34 12.40 -2.13
C LEU A 110 -18.69 12.36 -2.84
N GLU A 111 -19.18 11.15 -3.06
CA GLU A 111 -20.52 10.85 -3.55
C GLU A 111 -21.18 9.87 -2.57
N LEU A 112 -22.38 10.23 -2.08
CA LEU A 112 -23.16 9.37 -1.20
C LEU A 112 -23.92 8.36 -2.07
N LEU A 113 -23.74 7.07 -1.81
CA LEU A 113 -24.31 5.98 -2.58
C LEU A 113 -25.67 5.55 -2.01
N ALA A 114 -26.42 4.82 -2.83
CA ALA A 114 -27.67 4.19 -2.41
C ALA A 114 -27.48 3.27 -1.19
N GLY A 115 -28.52 3.17 -0.35
CA GLY A 115 -28.46 2.46 0.92
C GLY A 115 -27.83 3.27 2.06
N SER A 116 -27.49 4.55 1.82
CA SER A 116 -27.18 5.50 2.89
C SER A 116 -28.46 6.08 3.49
N GLY A 117 -28.45 6.37 4.78
CA GLY A 117 -29.58 6.96 5.50
C GLY A 117 -29.66 6.49 6.95
N VAL A 118 -30.78 6.79 7.60
CA VAL A 118 -31.07 6.35 8.96
C VAL A 118 -32.11 5.24 8.93
N SER A 119 -31.79 4.07 9.49
CA SER A 119 -32.69 2.92 9.57
C SER A 119 -32.42 2.08 10.81
N ASN A 120 -33.47 1.59 11.46
CA ASN A 120 -33.37 0.73 12.65
C ASN A 120 -32.47 1.28 13.77
N GLY A 121 -32.51 2.59 14.01
CA GLY A 121 -31.67 3.24 15.05
C GLY A 121 -30.20 3.41 14.67
N VAL A 122 -29.85 3.20 13.39
CA VAL A 122 -28.47 3.26 12.89
C VAL A 122 -28.42 4.21 11.69
N MET A 123 -27.47 5.14 11.72
CA MET A 123 -27.11 5.97 10.57
C MET A 123 -25.95 5.33 9.80
N THR A 124 -26.14 5.13 8.51
CA THR A 124 -25.17 4.51 7.60
C THR A 124 -24.89 5.42 6.42
N ALA A 125 -23.62 5.70 6.13
CA ALA A 125 -23.18 6.39 4.92
C ALA A 125 -22.29 5.46 4.09
N ASN A 126 -22.77 5.08 2.90
CA ASN A 126 -21.99 4.42 1.86
C ASN A 126 -21.39 5.50 0.96
N VAL A 127 -20.07 5.64 0.93
CA VAL A 127 -19.41 6.77 0.27
C VAL A 127 -18.44 6.26 -0.79
N ARG A 128 -18.54 6.84 -1.99
CA ARG A 128 -17.53 6.75 -3.03
C ARG A 128 -16.67 8.01 -3.00
N CYS A 129 -15.35 7.83 -3.04
CA CYS A 129 -14.40 8.92 -3.22
C CYS A 129 -13.58 8.74 -4.49
N SER A 130 -13.67 9.66 -5.43
CA SER A 130 -12.99 9.56 -6.74
C SER A 130 -11.49 9.86 -6.71
N ASN A 131 -11.05 10.72 -5.77
CA ASN A 131 -9.66 11.20 -5.66
C ASN A 131 -9.03 10.90 -4.29
N CYS A 132 -9.57 9.97 -3.50
CA CYS A 132 -8.96 9.59 -2.21
C CYS A 132 -7.80 8.61 -2.36
N ALA A 133 -7.71 7.89 -3.48
CA ALA A 133 -6.62 6.94 -3.73
C ALA A 133 -5.33 7.61 -4.25
N SER A 134 -5.44 8.83 -4.81
CA SER A 134 -4.30 9.59 -5.32
C SER A 134 -3.42 10.10 -4.17
N GLY A 135 -2.42 9.31 -3.82
CA GLY A 135 -1.52 9.57 -2.70
C GLY A 135 -0.68 8.36 -2.28
N SER A 136 -0.98 7.15 -2.77
CA SER A 136 -0.12 5.97 -2.61
C SER A 136 0.94 5.91 -3.71
N SER A 137 1.85 6.89 -3.73
CA SER A 137 3.00 6.98 -4.64
C SER A 137 4.05 5.89 -4.37
N THR A 138 3.69 4.63 -4.63
CA THR A 138 4.63 3.49 -4.61
C THR A 138 4.98 2.96 -6.00
N PRO A 139 4.07 2.91 -7.00
CA PRO A 139 4.45 2.43 -8.34
C PRO A 139 5.32 3.44 -9.13
N GLY A 140 4.99 4.73 -9.07
CA GLY A 140 5.65 5.75 -9.89
C GLY A 140 7.14 5.91 -9.60
N TRP A 141 7.53 5.92 -8.32
CA TRP A 141 8.94 6.03 -7.94
C TRP A 141 9.77 4.81 -8.37
N GLN A 142 9.18 3.62 -8.34
CA GLN A 142 9.85 2.38 -8.78
C GLN A 142 10.13 2.42 -10.29
N ILE A 143 9.17 2.86 -11.09
CA ILE A 143 9.35 2.99 -12.55
C ILE A 143 10.40 4.06 -12.85
N THR A 144 10.31 5.25 -12.23
CA THR A 144 11.30 6.32 -12.41
C THR A 144 12.71 5.87 -12.04
N ALA A 145 12.88 5.20 -10.89
CA ALA A 145 14.17 4.68 -10.45
C ALA A 145 14.73 3.61 -11.40
N PHE A 146 13.87 2.72 -11.91
CA PHE A 146 14.28 1.69 -12.86
C PHE A 146 14.78 2.31 -14.18
N MET A 147 14.11 3.34 -14.68
CA MET A 147 14.54 4.04 -15.90
C MET A 147 15.87 4.79 -15.70
N LEU A 148 16.04 5.48 -14.57
CA LEU A 148 17.30 6.17 -14.25
C LEU A 148 18.47 5.20 -14.10
N MET A 149 18.24 4.02 -13.52
CA MET A 149 19.25 2.96 -13.43
C MET A 149 19.75 2.52 -14.81
N TRP A 150 18.85 2.24 -15.75
CA TRP A 150 19.23 1.82 -17.11
C TRP A 150 19.93 2.92 -17.89
N ALA A 151 19.52 4.18 -17.73
CA ALA A 151 20.24 5.33 -18.29
C ALA A 151 21.67 5.42 -17.72
N GLY A 152 21.84 5.30 -16.40
CA GLY A 152 23.16 5.29 -15.75
C GLY A 152 24.03 4.11 -16.18
N PHE A 153 23.45 2.91 -16.28
CA PHE A 153 24.15 1.72 -16.77
C PHE A 153 24.59 1.89 -18.22
N GLY A 154 23.72 2.43 -19.10
CA GLY A 154 24.06 2.71 -20.49
C GLY A 154 25.23 3.70 -20.64
N LEU A 155 25.22 4.78 -19.86
CA LEU A 155 26.35 5.73 -19.80
C LEU A 155 27.62 5.05 -19.29
N GLY A 156 27.52 4.20 -18.26
CA GLY A 156 28.64 3.45 -17.70
C GLY A 156 29.26 2.45 -18.69
N VAL A 157 28.44 1.78 -19.50
CA VAL A 157 28.90 0.86 -20.56
C VAL A 157 29.66 1.62 -21.64
N VAL A 158 29.15 2.77 -22.10
CA VAL A 158 29.85 3.60 -23.10
C VAL A 158 31.19 4.09 -22.53
N TYR A 159 31.17 4.68 -21.34
CA TYR A 159 32.38 5.20 -20.69
C TYR A 159 33.43 4.10 -20.44
N GLY A 160 32.99 2.93 -19.97
CA GLY A 160 33.86 1.79 -19.71
C GLY A 160 34.43 1.15 -20.98
N ASN A 161 33.68 1.19 -22.09
CA ASN A 161 34.16 0.75 -23.39
C ASN A 161 35.25 1.69 -23.92
N ASP A 162 35.02 3.00 -23.86
CA ASP A 162 35.93 4.03 -24.38
C ASP A 162 37.30 4.00 -23.68
N HIS A 163 37.32 3.68 -22.38
CA HIS A 163 38.56 3.61 -21.58
C HIS A 163 39.09 2.17 -21.41
N GLY A 164 38.43 1.18 -22.01
CA GLY A 164 38.85 -0.22 -21.99
C GLY A 164 38.73 -0.93 -20.63
N TYR A 165 37.95 -0.39 -19.69
CA TYR A 165 37.68 -0.93 -18.34
C TYR A 165 36.42 -1.80 -18.26
N LEU A 166 35.68 -1.92 -19.38
CA LEU A 166 34.50 -2.77 -19.51
C LEU A 166 34.85 -4.22 -19.14
N PHE A 167 34.19 -4.76 -18.12
CA PHE A 167 34.38 -6.12 -17.56
C PHE A 167 35.79 -6.50 -17.11
N LYS A 168 36.72 -5.56 -16.99
CA LYS A 168 38.07 -5.82 -16.45
C LYS A 168 38.19 -5.46 -14.98
N GLN A 169 37.26 -4.67 -14.47
CA GLN A 169 37.32 -4.15 -13.12
C GLN A 169 36.16 -4.64 -12.27
N THR A 170 36.44 -4.85 -10.98
CA THR A 170 35.46 -5.33 -10.00
C THR A 170 34.17 -4.52 -9.98
N HIS A 171 34.21 -3.19 -10.12
CA HIS A 171 33.02 -2.35 -10.19
C HIS A 171 32.17 -2.61 -11.43
N THR A 172 32.78 -2.64 -12.63
CA THR A 172 32.01 -2.84 -13.87
C THR A 172 31.43 -4.26 -13.97
N ILE A 173 32.14 -5.25 -13.42
CA ILE A 173 31.66 -6.64 -13.31
C ILE A 173 30.51 -6.73 -12.30
N LEU A 174 30.70 -6.26 -11.05
CA LEU A 174 29.67 -6.33 -10.01
C LEU A 174 28.44 -5.50 -10.37
N GLY A 175 28.61 -4.27 -10.85
CA GLY A 175 27.51 -3.41 -11.28
C GLY A 175 26.65 -4.03 -12.38
N THR A 176 27.26 -4.73 -13.34
CA THR A 176 26.52 -5.46 -14.38
C THR A 176 25.71 -6.62 -13.78
N VAL A 177 26.30 -7.40 -12.88
CA VAL A 177 25.60 -8.49 -12.18
C VAL A 177 24.42 -7.93 -11.37
N VAL A 178 24.63 -6.84 -10.62
CA VAL A 178 23.56 -6.20 -9.84
C VAL A 178 22.43 -5.68 -10.74
N CYS A 179 22.74 -5.06 -11.87
CA CYS A 179 21.73 -4.60 -12.83
C CYS A 179 20.87 -5.77 -13.35
N VAL A 180 21.49 -6.89 -13.72
CA VAL A 180 20.76 -8.10 -14.15
C VAL A 180 19.89 -8.66 -13.01
N LEU A 181 20.40 -8.71 -11.78
CA LEU A 181 19.63 -9.15 -10.62
C LEU A 181 18.45 -8.22 -10.32
N LEU A 182 18.60 -6.91 -10.50
CA LEU A 182 17.53 -5.93 -10.31
C LEU A 182 16.39 -6.10 -11.32
N VAL A 183 16.68 -6.55 -12.54
CA VAL A 183 15.64 -6.87 -13.55
C VAL A 183 14.74 -8.02 -13.08
N VAL A 184 15.25 -8.96 -12.31
CA VAL A 184 14.46 -10.09 -11.78
C VAL A 184 13.46 -9.62 -10.72
N GLN A 185 13.73 -8.49 -10.03
CA GLN A 185 12.89 -8.01 -8.94
C GLN A 185 11.45 -7.64 -9.34
N PRO A 186 11.20 -6.85 -10.40
CA PRO A 186 9.85 -6.57 -10.90
C PRO A 186 9.05 -7.85 -11.19
N PHE A 187 9.65 -8.85 -11.85
CA PHE A 187 8.97 -10.11 -12.16
C PHE A 187 8.59 -10.89 -10.89
N LEU A 188 9.53 -11.03 -9.93
CA LEU A 188 9.23 -11.65 -8.65
C LEU A 188 8.18 -10.89 -7.85
N GLY A 189 8.18 -9.55 -7.95
CA GLY A 189 7.17 -8.68 -7.35
C GLY A 189 5.78 -8.92 -7.94
N LEU A 190 5.68 -9.03 -9.27
CA LEU A 190 4.44 -9.36 -9.98
C LEU A 190 3.92 -10.75 -9.59
N VAL A 191 4.78 -11.77 -9.61
CA VAL A 191 4.39 -13.15 -9.24
C VAL A 191 3.95 -13.21 -7.77
N HIS A 192 4.68 -12.54 -6.87
CA HIS A 192 4.27 -12.43 -5.47
C HIS A 192 2.90 -11.74 -5.33
N HIS A 193 2.68 -10.64 -6.07
CA HIS A 193 1.41 -9.90 -6.04
C HIS A 193 0.25 -10.75 -6.56
N MET A 194 0.43 -11.47 -7.66
CA MET A 194 -0.56 -12.40 -8.20
C MET A 194 -0.85 -13.54 -7.22
N HIS A 195 0.19 -14.10 -6.59
CA HIS A 195 0.03 -15.13 -5.57
C HIS A 195 -0.74 -14.61 -4.36
N TYR A 196 -0.41 -13.41 -3.88
CA TYR A 196 -1.06 -12.77 -2.74
C TYR A 196 -2.52 -12.45 -3.05
N LYS A 197 -2.82 -11.92 -4.25
CA LYS A 197 -4.20 -11.70 -4.71
C LYS A 197 -5.04 -12.98 -4.70
N LYS A 198 -4.47 -14.10 -5.15
CA LYS A 198 -5.19 -15.38 -5.25
C LYS A 198 -5.36 -16.10 -3.90
N HIS A 199 -4.39 -16.03 -3.00
CA HIS A 199 -4.38 -16.85 -1.77
C HIS A 199 -4.56 -16.04 -0.48
N GLN A 200 -4.52 -14.70 -0.53
CA GLN A 200 -4.63 -13.78 0.61
C GLN A 200 -3.66 -14.09 1.78
N MET A 201 -2.61 -14.86 1.50
CA MET A 201 -1.61 -15.31 2.46
C MET A 201 -0.20 -15.04 1.93
N ARG A 202 0.73 -14.81 2.86
CA ARG A 202 2.16 -14.72 2.54
C ARG A 202 2.69 -16.10 2.18
N GLY A 203 2.97 -16.33 0.90
CA GLY A 203 3.59 -17.57 0.41
C GLY A 203 5.11 -17.53 0.40
N ALA A 204 5.74 -18.65 0.04
CA ALA A 204 7.19 -18.78 -0.10
C ALA A 204 7.78 -17.74 -1.08
N VAL A 205 7.08 -17.44 -2.17
CA VAL A 205 7.46 -16.42 -3.17
C VAL A 205 7.63 -15.03 -2.53
N SER A 206 6.82 -14.70 -1.51
CA SER A 206 6.93 -13.45 -0.75
C SER A 206 8.27 -13.36 -0.02
N HIS A 207 8.64 -14.43 0.67
CA HIS A 207 9.90 -14.49 1.40
C HIS A 207 11.09 -14.46 0.46
N SER A 208 11.03 -15.20 -0.65
CA SER A 208 12.08 -15.18 -1.68
C SER A 208 12.29 -13.78 -2.25
N HIS A 209 11.23 -13.06 -2.61
CA HIS A 209 11.34 -11.69 -3.14
C HIS A 209 11.96 -10.72 -2.12
N ILE A 210 11.56 -10.80 -0.85
CA ILE A 210 12.07 -9.93 0.22
C ILE A 210 13.56 -10.18 0.49
N TRP A 211 13.96 -11.45 0.64
CA TRP A 211 15.36 -11.80 0.89
C TRP A 211 16.25 -11.51 -0.31
N PHE A 212 15.77 -11.79 -1.51
CA PHE A 212 16.46 -11.44 -2.74
C PHE A 212 16.74 -9.94 -2.82
N GLY A 213 15.75 -9.09 -2.53
CA GLY A 213 15.95 -7.64 -2.52
C GLY A 213 16.96 -7.15 -1.49
N ARG A 214 17.03 -7.80 -0.32
CA ARG A 214 18.04 -7.46 0.70
C ARG A 214 19.46 -7.79 0.24
N ILE A 215 19.63 -8.95 -0.40
CA ILE A 215 20.93 -9.35 -0.94
C ILE A 215 21.38 -8.38 -2.04
N VAL A 216 20.49 -8.05 -2.98
CA VAL A 216 20.78 -7.12 -4.08
C VAL A 216 21.09 -5.71 -3.58
N LEU A 217 20.40 -5.24 -2.53
CA LEU A 217 20.69 -3.95 -1.90
C LEU A 217 22.12 -3.91 -1.31
N LEU A 218 22.54 -4.97 -0.61
CA LEU A 218 23.90 -5.04 -0.05
C LEU A 218 24.97 -5.03 -1.16
N LEU A 219 24.74 -5.78 -2.23
CA LEU A 219 25.64 -5.79 -3.38
C LEU A 219 25.70 -4.41 -4.05
N GLY A 220 24.57 -3.71 -4.17
CA GLY A 220 24.53 -2.35 -4.71
C GLY A 220 25.28 -1.31 -3.87
N ILE A 221 25.28 -1.42 -2.54
CA ILE A 221 26.08 -0.55 -1.66
C ILE A 221 27.58 -0.81 -1.86
N ILE A 222 27.99 -2.08 -1.92
CA ILE A 222 29.39 -2.45 -2.14
C ILE A 222 29.86 -1.94 -3.51
N ASP A 223 29.05 -2.14 -4.54
CA ASP A 223 29.34 -1.71 -5.91
C ASP A 223 29.43 -0.18 -6.02
N GLY A 224 28.51 0.56 -5.39
CA GLY A 224 28.56 2.03 -5.35
C GLY A 224 29.83 2.55 -4.65
N GLY A 225 30.28 1.87 -3.59
CA GLY A 225 31.56 2.15 -2.93
C GLY A 225 32.77 1.98 -3.85
N LEU A 226 32.82 0.85 -4.58
CA LEU A 226 33.88 0.54 -5.54
C LEU A 226 33.88 1.51 -6.74
N GLY A 227 32.71 1.97 -7.17
CA GLY A 227 32.58 2.93 -8.27
C GLY A 227 33.20 4.29 -7.96
N MET A 228 33.11 4.78 -6.73
CA MET A 228 33.77 6.05 -6.38
C MET A 228 35.28 5.92 -6.23
N GLN A 229 35.76 4.75 -5.81
CA GLN A 229 37.21 4.47 -5.81
C GLN A 229 37.76 4.46 -7.23
N LEU A 230 36.99 3.94 -8.20
CA LEU A 230 37.34 4.00 -9.62
C LEU A 230 37.36 5.43 -10.17
N ALA A 231 36.40 6.26 -9.77
CA ALA A 231 36.29 7.62 -10.25
C ALA A 231 37.46 8.54 -9.81
N SER A 232 38.48 8.00 -9.12
CA SER A 232 39.60 8.75 -8.53
C SER A 232 39.12 9.95 -7.69
N SER A 233 37.93 9.80 -7.10
CA SER A 233 37.24 10.90 -6.41
C SER A 233 37.98 11.28 -5.13
N SER A 234 37.86 12.54 -4.70
CA SER A 234 38.51 12.99 -3.47
C SER A 234 38.04 12.17 -2.28
N THR A 235 38.94 11.96 -1.31
CA THR A 235 38.64 11.23 -0.07
C THR A 235 37.40 11.76 0.64
N THR A 236 37.10 13.04 0.49
CA THR A 236 35.86 13.70 0.95
C THR A 236 34.60 13.01 0.47
N TRP A 237 34.49 12.70 -0.83
CA TRP A 237 33.27 12.09 -1.40
C TRP A 237 33.13 10.61 -1.02
N ILE A 238 34.25 9.90 -0.93
CA ILE A 238 34.29 8.51 -0.46
C ILE A 238 33.83 8.43 1.00
N VAL A 239 34.32 9.34 1.86
CA VAL A 239 33.90 9.44 3.26
C VAL A 239 32.43 9.84 3.36
N ALA A 240 31.99 10.84 2.60
CA ALA A 240 30.60 11.31 2.61
C ALA A 240 29.61 10.19 2.23
N TYR A 241 29.88 9.46 1.15
CA TYR A 241 29.07 8.31 0.77
C TYR A 241 29.05 7.23 1.86
N SER A 242 30.21 6.88 2.41
CA SER A 242 30.34 5.82 3.42
C SER A 242 29.52 6.16 4.67
N VAL A 243 29.51 7.43 5.09
CA VAL A 243 28.69 7.91 6.21
C VAL A 243 27.19 7.78 5.89
N VAL A 244 26.75 8.26 4.72
CA VAL A 244 25.34 8.21 4.32
C VAL A 244 24.83 6.77 4.17
N ALA A 245 25.62 5.91 3.53
CA ALA A 245 25.30 4.49 3.36
C ALA A 245 25.18 3.77 4.73
N SER A 246 26.08 4.08 5.66
CA SER A 246 26.07 3.52 7.02
C SER A 246 24.84 3.96 7.80
N ILE A 247 24.54 5.28 7.82
CA ILE A 247 23.35 5.82 8.52
C ILE A 247 22.08 5.18 7.97
N THR A 248 21.94 5.13 6.65
CA THR A 248 20.75 4.56 5.99
C THR A 248 20.58 3.07 6.33
N THR A 249 21.68 2.32 6.36
CA THR A 249 21.68 0.90 6.73
C THR A 249 21.29 0.71 8.20
N VAL A 250 21.82 1.53 9.11
CA VAL A 250 21.46 1.49 10.53
C VAL A 250 19.98 1.78 10.74
N LEU A 251 19.44 2.81 10.07
CA LEU A 251 18.01 3.14 10.15
C LEU A 251 17.14 2.01 9.60
N TYR A 252 17.54 1.36 8.51
CA TYR A 252 16.82 0.21 7.95
C TYR A 252 16.77 -0.96 8.94
N VAL A 253 17.90 -1.32 9.54
CA VAL A 253 17.99 -2.40 10.54
C VAL A 253 17.17 -2.06 11.79
N LEU A 254 17.26 -0.81 12.28
CA LEU A 254 16.48 -0.33 13.41
C LEU A 254 14.98 -0.42 13.14
N ALA A 255 14.52 -0.06 11.95
CA ALA A 255 13.11 -0.16 11.57
C ALA A 255 12.61 -1.62 11.59
N ILE A 256 13.41 -2.57 11.09
CA ILE A 256 13.08 -4.00 11.15
C ILE A 256 13.01 -4.47 12.61
N TRP A 257 13.98 -4.07 13.42
CA TRP A 257 14.03 -4.44 14.84
C TRP A 257 12.84 -3.90 15.63
N LEU A 258 12.48 -2.62 15.44
CA LEU A 258 11.30 -2.01 16.06
C LEU A 258 10.00 -2.70 15.61
N LYS A 259 9.88 -3.06 14.33
CA LYS A 259 8.72 -3.81 13.82
C LYS A 259 8.61 -5.18 14.46
N SER A 260 9.72 -5.90 14.60
CA SER A 260 9.79 -7.21 15.27
C SER A 260 9.35 -7.10 16.73
N ARG A 261 9.82 -6.09 17.46
CA ARG A 261 9.38 -5.84 18.84
C ARG A 261 7.89 -5.53 18.96
N ARG A 262 7.32 -4.69 18.10
CA ARG A 262 5.88 -4.36 18.12
C ARG A 262 4.99 -5.57 17.85
N THR A 263 5.38 -6.43 16.91
CA THR A 263 4.63 -7.67 16.63
C THR A 263 4.74 -8.68 17.77
N GLY A 264 5.91 -8.77 18.42
CA GLY A 264 6.09 -9.58 19.62
C GLY A 264 5.29 -9.09 20.84
N GLY A 265 5.16 -7.78 21.03
CA GLY A 265 4.33 -7.18 22.09
C GLY A 265 2.85 -7.48 21.89
N ARG A 266 2.32 -7.19 20.69
CA ARG A 266 0.91 -7.43 20.35
C ARG A 266 0.50 -8.90 20.50
N ARG A 267 1.38 -9.84 20.15
CA ARG A 267 1.13 -11.28 20.38
C ARG A 267 1.03 -11.64 21.87
N LYS A 268 1.80 -10.98 22.75
CA LYS A 268 1.72 -11.20 24.21
C LYS A 268 0.43 -10.62 24.79
N ASP A 269 0.01 -9.47 24.28
CA ASP A 269 -1.25 -8.83 24.69
C ASP A 269 -2.46 -9.69 24.29
N ASP A 270 -2.48 -10.22 23.07
CA ASP A 270 -3.52 -11.15 22.58
C ASP A 270 -3.59 -12.44 23.41
N LEU A 271 -2.41 -12.99 23.81
CA LEU A 271 -2.35 -14.16 24.71
C LEU A 271 -2.78 -13.85 26.16
N SER A 272 -2.62 -12.61 26.60
CA SER A 272 -3.02 -12.19 27.95
C SER A 272 -4.52 -11.88 28.03
N LEU A 273 -5.16 -11.55 26.90
CA LEU A 273 -6.60 -11.28 26.79
C LEU A 273 -7.43 -12.54 26.42
N GLY A 274 -6.80 -13.60 25.89
CA GLY A 274 -7.44 -14.89 25.63
C GLY A 274 -7.31 -15.85 26.81
N GLY A 275 -8.26 -15.80 27.74
CA GLY A 275 -8.40 -16.81 28.81
C GLY A 275 -8.57 -18.23 28.26
N SER A 276 -8.00 -19.19 29.01
CA SER A 276 -7.87 -20.64 28.79
C SER A 276 -8.86 -21.33 27.82
N PRO A 277 -8.40 -22.34 27.05
CA PRO A 277 -9.29 -23.14 26.20
C PRO A 277 -10.32 -23.88 27.06
N VAL A 278 -11.60 -23.65 26.77
CA VAL A 278 -12.71 -24.42 27.33
C VAL A 278 -12.52 -25.87 26.87
N ARG A 279 -12.24 -26.75 27.84
CA ARG A 279 -12.20 -28.20 27.64
C ARG A 279 -13.65 -28.66 27.47
N GLU A 280 -14.06 -28.88 26.22
CA GLU A 280 -15.35 -29.44 25.88
C GLU A 280 -15.43 -30.88 26.44
N SER A 281 -16.21 -31.06 27.50
CA SER A 281 -16.53 -32.38 28.06
C SER A 281 -17.56 -33.05 27.16
N HIS A 282 -17.14 -34.13 26.50
CA HIS A 282 -18.01 -35.08 25.83
C HIS A 282 -19.15 -35.53 26.76
N GLU A 283 -20.39 -35.19 26.40
CA GLU A 283 -21.57 -35.99 26.77
C GLU A 283 -21.88 -36.93 25.60
N MET A 284 -21.68 -38.23 25.82
CA MET A 284 -22.13 -39.31 24.95
C MET A 284 -23.47 -39.81 25.51
N LYS A 285 -24.54 -39.61 24.75
CA LYS A 285 -25.76 -40.43 24.80
C LYS A 285 -25.56 -41.68 23.96
#